data_AF-A0A7W1ASH0-F1
#
_entry.id   AF-A0A7W1ASH0-F1
#
_cell.length_a   1.000
_cell.length_b   1.000
_cell.length_c   1.000
_cell.angle_alpha   90.00
_cell.angle_beta   90.00
_cell.angle_gamma   90.00
#
_symmetry.space_group_name_H-M   'P 1'
#
loop_
_entity.id
_entity.type
_entity.pdbx_description
1 polymer ?
#
loop_
_entity_poly.entity_id
_entity_poly.type
_entity_poly.pdbx_seq_one_letter_code
_entity_poly.pdbx_strand_id
1 'polypeptide(L)'
;MTREGLATAAFGASSDHAREALSEPLLDATAAAELLAVRPSWIYEAVRAGRLPHVKIGRHIRFLRSDLESWVATRRVGVTTRSPAQTLQ
;
A
#
# COMPACT_ATOMS: atom_id res chain seq x y z
N MET A 1 -9.91 -18.71 -16.92
CA MET A 1 -8.52 -18.21 -16.90
C MET A 1 -8.61 -16.70 -17.07
N THR A 2 -8.89 -15.92 -16.03
CA THR A 2 -7.88 -15.40 -15.10
C THR A 2 -8.35 -15.52 -13.64
N ARG A 3 -7.47 -16.06 -12.81
CA ARG A 3 -7.63 -16.34 -11.38
C ARG A 3 -7.90 -15.07 -10.55
N GLU A 4 -8.70 -15.27 -9.51
CA GLU A 4 -8.49 -14.82 -8.11
C GLU A 4 -8.04 -13.36 -7.95
N GLY A 5 -8.93 -12.46 -7.55
CA GLY A 5 -9.34 -12.39 -6.15
C GLY A 5 -8.27 -11.63 -5.37
N LEU A 6 -8.54 -10.37 -5.02
CA LEU A 6 -7.85 -9.70 -3.91
C LEU A 6 -8.78 -8.64 -3.35
N ALA A 7 -9.43 -9.05 -2.27
CA ALA A 7 -10.10 -8.28 -1.25
C ALA A 7 -9.91 -6.76 -1.36
N THR A 8 -11.05 -6.08 -1.52
CA THR A 8 -11.31 -4.79 -0.90
C THR A 8 -11.02 -4.92 0.59
N ALA A 9 -9.76 -4.77 0.99
CA ALA A 9 -9.43 -4.47 2.37
C ALA A 9 -10.05 -3.10 2.63
N ALA A 10 -11.22 -3.12 3.26
CA ALA A 10 -11.73 -1.96 3.97
C ALA A 10 -10.55 -1.44 4.79
N PHE A 11 -10.08 -0.21 4.50
CA PHE A 11 -9.24 0.52 5.43
C PHE A 11 -10.14 0.86 6.62
N GLY A 12 -10.40 -0.15 7.46
CA GLY A 12 -11.01 0.01 8.75
C GLY A 12 -10.06 0.88 9.53
N ALA A 13 -10.44 2.14 9.69
CA ALA A 13 -9.69 3.11 10.46
C ALA A 13 -9.67 2.66 11.93
N SER A 14 -8.75 1.77 12.28
CA SER A 14 -8.34 1.60 13.67
C SER A 14 -7.87 2.97 14.16
N SER A 15 -8.45 3.41 15.27
CA SER A 15 -8.31 4.77 15.81
C SER A 15 -6.86 5.17 16.15
N ASP A 16 -5.94 4.20 16.19
CA ASP A 16 -4.50 4.42 16.36
C ASP A 16 -3.85 5.11 15.16
N HIS A 17 -4.23 4.77 13.92
CA HIS A 17 -3.62 5.36 12.73
C HIS A 17 -3.92 6.87 12.60
N ALA A 18 -5.03 7.34 13.16
CA ALA A 18 -5.36 8.77 13.18
C ALA A 18 -4.39 9.59 14.06
N ARG A 19 -3.85 8.99 15.13
CA ARG A 19 -2.88 9.67 16.02
C ARG A 19 -1.49 9.69 15.40
N GLU A 20 -1.10 8.64 14.69
CA GLU A 20 0.17 8.57 13.94
C GLU A 20 0.15 9.44 12.66
N ALA A 21 -1.03 9.72 12.09
CA ALA A 21 -1.18 10.45 10.83
C ALA A 21 -0.53 11.85 10.79
N LEU A 22 -0.35 12.48 11.96
CA LEU A 22 0.32 13.78 12.07
C LEU A 22 1.71 13.69 12.73
N SER A 23 2.15 12.49 13.11
CA SER A 23 3.51 12.24 13.61
C SER A 23 4.54 12.23 12.47
N GLU A 24 4.09 12.04 11.23
CA GLU A 24 4.92 12.09 10.03
C GLU A 24 4.40 13.10 9.01
N PRO A 25 5.28 13.67 8.16
CA PRO A 25 4.85 14.57 7.09
C PRO A 25 3.99 13.86 6.05
N LEU A 26 2.82 14.44 5.74
CA LEU A 26 1.96 13.97 4.66
C LEU A 26 2.60 14.19 3.29
N LEU A 27 2.82 13.09 2.57
CA LEU A 27 3.37 13.07 1.23
C LEU A 27 2.34 13.52 0.20
N ASP A 28 2.80 14.18 -0.85
CA ASP A 28 2.00 14.40 -2.07
C ASP A 28 2.13 13.23 -3.05
N ALA A 29 1.44 13.30 -4.18
CA ALA A 29 1.45 12.23 -5.17
C ALA A 29 2.84 12.01 -5.81
N THR A 30 3.67 13.05 -5.91
CA THR A 30 5.01 12.94 -6.48
C THR A 30 5.95 12.23 -5.50
N ALA A 31 5.96 12.65 -4.24
CA ALA A 31 6.75 12.01 -3.20
C ALA A 31 6.31 10.56 -2.94
N ALA A 32 5.01 10.27 -3.01
CA ALA A 32 4.51 8.90 -2.94
C ALA A 32 4.96 8.05 -4.15
N ALA A 33 5.01 8.64 -5.35
CA ALA A 33 5.49 7.96 -6.55
C ALA A 33 6.99 7.63 -6.44
N GLU A 34 7.80 8.56 -5.95
CA GLU A 34 9.23 8.35 -5.69
C GLU A 34 9.44 7.25 -4.65
N LEU A 35 8.69 7.29 -3.54
CA LEU A 35 8.76 6.28 -2.47
C LEU A 35 8.48 4.86 -3.00
N LEU A 36 7.47 4.72 -3.85
CA LEU A 36 7.07 3.44 -4.44
C LEU A 36 7.84 3.08 -5.71
N ALA A 37 8.75 3.95 -6.17
CA ALA A 37 9.47 3.82 -7.44
C ALA A 37 8.54 3.58 -8.66
N VAL A 38 7.43 4.34 -8.73
CA VAL A 38 6.45 4.28 -9.83
C VAL A 38 6.27 5.66 -10.49
N ARG A 39 5.52 5.71 -11.59
CA ARG A 39 5.18 6.97 -12.27
C ARG A 39 4.08 7.72 -11.50
N PRO A 40 4.12 9.06 -11.39
CA PRO A 40 3.04 9.84 -10.76
C PRO A 40 1.65 9.60 -11.36
N SER A 41 1.57 9.36 -12.68
CA SER A 41 0.31 9.03 -13.34
C SER A 41 -0.34 7.76 -12.78
N TRP A 42 0.47 6.77 -12.43
CA TRP A 42 -0.02 5.52 -11.84
C TRP A 42 -0.59 5.75 -10.44
N ILE A 43 -0.02 6.67 -9.64
CA ILE A 43 -0.57 7.03 -8.32
C ILE A 43 -1.99 7.59 -8.47
N TYR A 44 -2.20 8.53 -9.39
CA TYR A 44 -3.54 9.08 -9.64
C TYR A 44 -4.53 8.01 -10.11
N GLU A 45 -4.11 7.11 -11.00
CA GLU A 45 -4.93 5.96 -11.43
C GLU A 45 -5.25 5.01 -10.27
N ALA A 46 -4.27 4.71 -9.42
CA ALA A 46 -4.44 3.82 -8.26
C ALA A 46 -5.38 4.42 -7.22
N VAL A 47 -5.30 5.73 -6.96
CA VAL A 47 -6.23 6.45 -6.09
C VAL A 47 -7.64 6.47 -6.70
N ARG A 48 -7.77 6.78 -7.99
CA ARG A 48 -9.07 6.78 -8.69
C ARG A 48 -9.73 5.39 -8.69
N ALA A 49 -8.92 4.34 -8.79
CA ALA A 49 -9.38 2.96 -8.71
C ALA A 49 -9.59 2.43 -7.28
N GLY A 50 -9.33 3.24 -6.25
CA GLY A 50 -9.47 2.83 -4.84
C GLY A 50 -8.48 1.75 -4.40
N ARG A 51 -7.32 1.64 -5.07
CA ARG A 51 -6.31 0.60 -4.83
C ARG A 51 -5.21 1.01 -3.85
N LEU A 52 -5.02 2.31 -3.65
CA LEU A 52 -3.95 2.89 -2.83
C LEU A 52 -4.56 3.69 -1.65
N PRO A 53 -4.08 3.48 -0.41
CA PRO A 53 -4.50 4.30 0.73
C PRO A 53 -4.18 5.76 0.49
N HIS A 54 -5.11 6.65 0.84
CA HIS A 54 -4.90 8.08 0.74
C HIS A 54 -5.80 8.84 1.71
N VAL A 55 -5.37 10.05 2.05
CA VAL A 55 -6.13 11.03 2.83
C VAL A 55 -6.57 12.15 1.90
N LYS A 56 -7.87 12.45 1.90
CA LYS A 56 -8.43 13.55 1.12
C LYS A 56 -8.59 14.78 1.99
N ILE A 57 -7.85 15.84 1.67
CA ILE A 57 -7.90 17.14 2.35
C ILE A 57 -8.43 18.17 1.35
N GLY A 58 -9.75 18.34 1.32
CA GLY A 58 -10.43 19.15 0.31
C GLY A 58 -10.16 18.65 -1.10
N ARG A 59 -9.43 19.45 -1.90
CA ARG A 59 -9.01 19.09 -3.27
C ARG A 59 -7.69 18.31 -3.33
N HIS A 60 -6.94 18.27 -2.23
CA HIS A 60 -5.61 17.67 -2.18
C HIS A 60 -5.70 16.21 -1.76
N ILE A 61 -4.94 15.38 -2.45
CA ILE A 61 -4.71 13.98 -2.10
C ILE A 61 -3.36 13.92 -1.40
N ARG A 62 -3.33 13.32 -0.21
CA ARG A 62 -2.14 13.13 0.60
C ARG A 62 -1.97 11.67 0.98
N PHE A 63 -0.74 11.31 1.33
CA PHE A 63 -0.38 9.95 1.70
C PHE A 63 0.41 9.96 3.00
N LEU A 64 0.10 9.02 3.87
CA LEU A 64 0.98 8.67 4.98
C LEU A 64 2.05 7.72 4.44
N ARG A 65 3.29 7.90 4.87
CA ARG A 65 4.38 6.96 4.55
C ARG A 65 4.08 5.60 5.18
N SER A 66 3.64 5.57 6.43
CA SER A 66 3.32 4.33 7.16
C SER A 66 2.22 3.50 6.47
N ASP A 67 1.19 4.17 5.93
CA ASP A 67 0.13 3.52 5.16
C ASP A 67 0.68 2.89 3.87
N LEU A 68 1.54 3.61 3.15
CA LEU A 68 2.16 3.10 1.93
C LEU A 68 3.07 1.90 2.22
N GLU A 69 3.87 1.96 3.28
CA GLU A 69 4.74 0.87 3.72
C GLU A 69 3.93 -0.38 4.10
N SER A 70 2.87 -0.20 4.89
CA SER A 70 1.95 -1.29 5.29
C SER A 70 1.22 -1.89 4.08
N TRP A 71 0.83 -1.05 3.13
CA TRP A 71 0.20 -1.48 1.89
C TRP A 71 1.16 -2.30 1.01
N VAL A 72 2.43 -1.90 0.90
CA VAL A 72 3.46 -2.68 0.20
C VAL A 72 3.69 -4.01 0.91
N ALA A 73 3.77 -4.02 2.24
CA ALA A 73 3.95 -5.24 3.04
C ALA A 73 2.83 -6.26 2.78
N THR A 74 1.58 -5.81 2.69
CA THR A 74 0.41 -6.63 2.38
C THR A 74 0.44 -7.22 0.96
N ARG A 75 1.24 -6.64 0.05
CA ARG A 75 1.34 -7.05 -1.37
C ARG A 75 2.57 -7.88 -1.71
N ARG A 76 3.40 -8.21 -0.72
CA ARG A 76 4.53 -9.10 -0.93
C ARG A 76 4.02 -10.48 -1.34
N VAL A 77 4.25 -10.84 -2.59
CA VAL A 77 4.05 -12.20 -3.05
C VAL A 77 5.15 -13.05 -2.41
N GLY A 78 4.76 -13.97 -1.54
CA GLY A 78 5.70 -14.84 -0.86
C GLY A 78 6.54 -15.61 -1.88
N VAL A 79 7.86 -15.49 -1.79
CA VAL A 79 8.74 -16.49 -2.39
C VAL A 79 8.56 -17.73 -1.54
N THR A 80 7.79 -18.69 -2.05
CA THR A 80 7.87 -20.06 -1.55
C THR A 80 9.26 -20.55 -1.91
N THR A 81 10.22 -20.38 -1.00
CA THR A 81 11.41 -21.20 -1.04
C THR A 81 10.91 -22.63 -0.86
N ARG A 82 10.81 -23.37 -1.98
CA ARG A 82 10.66 -24.81 -1.91
C ARG A 82 11.95 -25.28 -1.26
N SER A 83 11.92 -25.48 0.06
CA SER A 83 12.95 -26.23 0.76
C SER A 83 13.06 -27.57 0.02
N PRO A 84 14.19 -27.90 -0.65
CA PRO A 84 14.38 -29.25 -1.13
C PRO A 84 14.32 -30.12 0.11
N ALA A 85 13.39 -31.07 0.08
CA ALA A 85 13.12 -31.98 1.16
C ALA A 85 14.44 -32.43 1.80
N GLN A 86 14.57 -32.14 3.10
CA GLN A 86 15.47 -32.86 3.98
C GLN A 86 15.18 -34.34 3.78
N THR A 87 16.02 -35.00 2.97
CA THR A 87 16.07 -36.45 2.87
C THR A 87 16.73 -36.91 4.15
N LEU A 88 15.89 -37.20 5.14
CA LEU A 88 16.23 -38.01 6.29
C LEU A 88 15.58 -39.38 6.02
N GLN A 89 16.34 -40.25 5.36
CA GLN A 89 16.41 -41.70 5.64
C GLN A 89 17.50 -42.36 4.82
#